data_AF-A0A6A7LD58-F1
#
_entry.id   AF-A0A6A7LD58-F1
#
_cell.length_a   1.000
_cell.length_b   1.000
_cell.length_c   1.000
_cell.angle_alpha   90.00
_cell.angle_beta   90.00
_cell.angle_gamma   90.00
#
_symmetry.space_group_name_H-M   'P 1'
#
loop_
_entity.id
_entity.type
_entity.pdbx_description
1 polymer ?
#
loop_
_entity_poly.entity_id
_entity_poly.type
_entity_poly.pdbx_seq_one_letter_code
_entity_poly.pdbx_strand_id
1 'polypeptide(L)'
;MTCKGICSRHKAQKPVGMGRYANGQKRCQICEIFLKWEGLWCPCCGYRLRTKPRNLKYKAKLRQRETVLTVHENIIVKKIPVTSP
;
A
#
# COMPACT_ATOMS: atom_id res chain seq x y z
N MET A 1 14.95 -12.74 -13.83
CA MET A 1 14.57 -11.30 -13.81
C MET A 1 15.55 -10.57 -12.91
N THR A 2 16.36 -9.66 -13.46
CA THR A 2 17.39 -8.92 -12.72
C THR A 2 16.96 -7.45 -12.55
N CYS A 3 17.38 -6.81 -11.46
CA CYS A 3 17.15 -5.38 -11.27
C CYS A 3 17.95 -4.56 -12.29
N LYS A 4 17.28 -3.65 -13.00
CA LYS A 4 17.86 -2.70 -13.97
C LYS A 4 18.12 -1.29 -13.39
N GLY A 5 17.93 -1.08 -12.09
CA GLY A 5 18.14 0.22 -11.42
C GLY A 5 17.05 1.30 -11.63
N ILE A 6 16.14 1.14 -12.59
CA ILE A 6 15.07 2.12 -12.91
C ILE A 6 14.16 2.42 -11.71
N CYS A 7 13.90 1.41 -10.87
CA CYS A 7 12.98 1.53 -9.74
C CYS A 7 13.46 2.51 -8.65
N SER A 8 14.74 2.90 -8.66
CA SER A 8 15.31 3.90 -7.74
C SER A 8 14.63 5.27 -7.86
N ARG A 9 14.13 5.63 -9.06
CA ARG A 9 13.39 6.89 -9.28
C ARG A 9 12.03 6.92 -8.57
N HIS A 10 11.46 5.75 -8.31
CA HIS A 10 10.17 5.60 -7.63
C HIS A 10 10.33 5.15 -6.18
N LYS A 11 11.55 5.21 -5.63
CA LYS A 11 11.86 4.77 -4.27
C LYS A 11 11.03 5.57 -3.26
N ALA A 12 10.28 4.86 -2.43
CA ALA A 12 9.47 5.47 -1.39
C ALA A 12 10.31 5.82 -0.17
N GLN A 13 10.09 7.02 0.36
CA GLN A 13 10.68 7.47 1.61
C GLN A 13 10.07 6.71 2.80
N LYS A 14 10.84 6.51 3.86
CA LYS A 14 10.36 5.83 5.07
C LYS A 14 9.33 6.74 5.76
N PRO A 15 8.07 6.31 5.92
CA PRO A 15 7.07 7.13 6.59
C PRO A 15 7.35 7.20 8.09
N VAL A 16 7.07 8.36 8.69
CA VAL A 16 7.15 8.57 10.14
C VAL A 16 5.81 8.18 10.77
N GLY A 17 5.84 7.40 11.85
CA GLY A 17 4.63 7.03 12.62
C GLY A 17 3.68 6.00 11.97
N MET A 18 3.78 5.74 10.66
CA MET A 18 2.91 4.77 9.94
C MET A 18 3.71 3.60 9.34
N GLY A 19 3.07 2.43 9.24
CA GLY A 19 3.66 1.28 8.52
C GLY A 19 3.72 1.52 7.00
N ARG A 20 4.80 1.09 6.35
CA ARG A 20 5.01 1.28 4.89
C ARG A 20 3.82 0.82 4.02
N TYR A 21 3.30 -0.38 4.30
CA TYR A 21 2.16 -0.94 3.56
C TYR A 21 0.86 -0.16 3.80
N ALA A 22 0.66 0.37 5.01
CA ALA A 22 -0.51 1.18 5.32
C ALA A 22 -0.47 2.54 4.59
N ASN A 23 0.73 3.06 4.30
CA ASN A 23 0.94 4.24 3.46
C ASN A 23 0.99 3.88 1.94
N GLY A 24 0.43 2.74 1.55
CA GLY A 24 0.37 2.31 0.14
C GLY A 24 1.73 2.01 -0.51
N GLN A 25 2.82 1.96 0.25
CA GLN A 25 4.14 1.63 -0.30
C GLN A 25 4.22 0.14 -0.59
N LYS A 26 4.75 -0.20 -1.76
CA LYS A 26 4.87 -1.58 -2.21
C LYS A 26 6.33 -2.01 -2.20
N ARG A 27 6.62 -3.26 -1.86
CA ARG A 27 8.00 -3.80 -1.88
C ARG A 27 8.20 -4.71 -3.09
N CYS A 28 9.25 -4.46 -3.87
CA CYS A 28 9.73 -5.41 -4.86
C CYS A 28 10.63 -6.46 -4.18
N GLN A 29 10.45 -7.75 -4.46
CA GLN A 29 11.33 -8.80 -3.91
C GLN A 29 12.67 -8.90 -4.63
N ILE A 30 12.71 -8.60 -5.93
CA ILE A 30 13.94 -8.71 -6.73
C ILE A 30 14.82 -7.49 -6.53
N CYS A 31 14.23 -6.30 -6.57
CA CYS A 31 14.98 -5.05 -6.38
C CYS A 31 15.15 -4.71 -4.89
N GLU A 32 14.47 -5.43 -4.00
CA GLU A 32 14.45 -5.27 -2.54
C GLU A 32 14.03 -3.90 -1.98
N ILE A 33 13.69 -2.94 -2.83
CA ILE A 33 13.27 -1.59 -2.44
C ILE A 33 11.75 -1.48 -2.21
N PHE A 34 11.40 -0.44 -1.45
CA PHE A 34 10.02 0.06 -1.38
C PHE A 34 9.83 1.18 -2.40
N LEU A 35 8.69 1.18 -3.06
CA LEU A 35 8.37 2.11 -4.12
C LEU A 35 6.91 2.56 -4.01
N LYS A 36 6.66 3.81 -4.39
CA LYS A 36 5.31 4.37 -4.52
C LYS A 36 4.95 4.26 -6.00
N TRP A 37 4.11 3.29 -6.33
CA TRP A 37 3.76 2.94 -7.69
C TRP A 37 2.32 2.47 -7.75
N GLU A 38 1.56 2.92 -8.74
CA GLU A 38 0.15 2.57 -8.88
C GLU A 38 -0.04 1.14 -9.40
N GLY A 39 0.86 0.68 -10.28
CA GLY A 39 0.82 -0.67 -10.83
C GLY A 39 1.09 -1.80 -9.84
N LEU A 40 0.74 -3.02 -10.26
CA LEU A 40 0.98 -4.27 -9.52
C LEU A 40 2.38 -4.86 -9.74
N TRP A 41 3.08 -4.40 -10.78
CA TRP A 41 4.35 -4.95 -11.24
C TRP A 41 5.46 -3.91 -11.08
N CYS A 42 6.66 -4.36 -10.76
CA CYS A 42 7.81 -3.49 -10.64
C CYS A 42 8.19 -2.93 -12.02
N PRO A 43 8.31 -1.60 -12.19
CA PRO A 43 8.68 -1.01 -13.48
C PRO A 43 10.12 -1.35 -13.92
N CYS A 44 10.92 -1.94 -13.02
CA CYS A 44 12.33 -2.23 -13.27
C CYS A 44 12.58 -3.69 -13.63
N CYS A 45 12.09 -4.63 -12.83
CA CYS A 45 12.35 -6.06 -13.00
C CYS A 45 11.10 -6.86 -13.39
N GLY A 46 9.95 -6.19 -13.58
CA GLY A 46 8.69 -6.86 -13.92
C GLY A 46 8.13 -7.80 -12.85
N TYR A 47 8.75 -7.89 -11.66
CA TYR A 47 8.27 -8.78 -10.61
C TYR A 47 7.06 -8.19 -9.87
N ARG A 48 6.10 -9.04 -9.49
CA ARG A 48 4.88 -8.60 -8.79
C ARG A 48 5.23 -7.98 -7.43
N LEU A 49 4.71 -6.79 -7.19
CA LEU A 49 4.97 -6.02 -5.99
C LEU A 49 4.17 -6.56 -4.81
N ARG A 50 4.80 -6.63 -3.64
CA ARG A 50 4.10 -6.99 -2.40
C ARG A 50 3.42 -5.77 -1.81
N THR A 51 2.12 -5.89 -1.60
CA THR A 51 1.26 -4.90 -0.93
C THR A 51 0.96 -5.27 0.53
N LYS A 52 1.26 -6.51 0.93
CA LYS A 52 1.00 -7.03 2.28
C LYS A 52 2.29 -7.51 2.94
N PRO A 53 2.45 -7.31 4.26
CA PRO A 53 3.57 -7.86 5.01
C PRO A 53 3.50 -9.40 5.06
N ARG A 54 4.67 -10.05 5.12
CA ARG A 54 4.78 -11.51 5.19
C ARG A 54 4.39 -12.05 6.58
N ASN A 55 4.74 -11.30 7.63
CA ASN A 55 4.53 -11.68 9.02
C ASN A 55 3.06 -11.61 9.41
N LEU A 56 2.52 -12.72 9.93
CA LEU A 56 1.11 -12.87 10.29
C LEU A 56 0.63 -11.80 11.28
N LYS A 57 1.45 -11.48 12.30
CA LYS A 57 1.20 -10.40 13.27
C LYS A 57 0.97 -9.04 12.62
N TYR A 58 1.81 -8.69 11.64
CA TYR A 58 1.69 -7.42 10.92
C TYR A 58 0.57 -7.45 9.87
N LYS A 59 0.26 -8.62 9.30
CA LYS A 59 -0.90 -8.82 8.42
C LYS A 59 -2.22 -8.63 9.17
N ALA A 60 -2.31 -9.09 10.43
CA ALA A 60 -3.45 -8.85 11.31
C ALA A 60 -3.61 -7.35 11.63
N LYS A 61 -2.53 -6.67 12.03
CA LYS A 61 -2.54 -5.22 12.28
C LYS A 61 -2.95 -4.39 11.07
N LEU A 62 -2.50 -4.76 9.86
CA LEU A 62 -2.90 -4.07 8.63
C LEU A 62 -4.40 -4.23 8.38
N ARG A 63 -4.93 -5.46 8.50
CA ARG A 63 -6.37 -5.72 8.34
C ARG A 63 -7.23 -4.96 9.34
N GLN A 64 -6.85 -4.93 10.61
CA GLN A 64 -7.56 -4.14 11.63
C GLN A 64 -7.64 -2.65 11.25
N ARG A 65 -6.58 -2.12 10.62
CA ARG A 65 -6.56 -0.72 10.14
C ARG A 65 -7.43 -0.52 8.90
N GLU A 66 -7.37 -1.44 7.93
CA GLU A 66 -8.24 -1.43 6.73
C GLU A 66 -9.73 -1.51 7.11
N THR A 67 -10.08 -2.30 8.13
CA THR A 67 -11.47 -2.39 8.64
C THR A 67 -11.91 -1.10 9.34
N VAL A 68 -11.02 -0.42 10.07
CA VAL A 68 -11.37 0.86 10.73
C VAL A 68 -11.60 1.97 9.70
N LEU A 69 -10.78 2.06 8.65
CA LEU A 69 -10.96 3.04 7.57
C LEU A 69 -12.28 2.82 6.82
N THR A 70 -12.59 1.57 6.45
CA THR A 70 -13.84 1.24 5.76
C THR A 70 -15.07 1.48 6.64
N VAL A 71 -15.00 1.23 7.95
CA VAL A 71 -16.11 1.57 8.87
C VAL A 71 -16.29 3.09 8.97
N HIS A 72 -15.22 3.88 9.02
CA HIS A 72 -15.31 5.34 9.09
C HIS A 72 -15.91 5.94 7.81
N GLU A 73 -15.50 5.50 6.62
CA GLU A 73 -16.13 5.90 5.35
C GLU A 73 -17.63 5.54 5.32
N ASN A 74 -17.98 4.32 5.75
CA ASN A 74 -19.37 3.89 5.79
C ASN A 74 -20.23 4.70 6.81
N ILE A 75 -19.65 5.17 7.92
CA ILE A 75 -20.33 6.06 8.86
C ILE A 75 -20.53 7.47 8.25
N ILE A 76 -19.54 7.99 7.52
CA ILE A 76 -19.64 9.30 6.85
C ILE A 76 -20.72 9.25 5.76
N VAL A 77 -20.71 8.22 4.90
CA VAL A 77 -21.71 8.06 3.82
C VAL A 77 -23.12 7.94 4.39
N LYS A 78 -23.31 7.27 5.54
CA LYS A 78 -24.63 7.16 6.20
C LYS A 78 -25.14 8.45 6.85
N LYS A 79 -24.30 9.48 7.02
CA LYS A 79 -24.67 10.76 7.64
C LYS A 79 -25.05 11.86 6.64
N ILE A 80 -24.94 11.61 5.33
CA ILE A 80 -25.41 12.54 4.31
C ILE A 80 -26.89 12.23 4.05
N PRO A 81 -27.85 13.10 4.43
CA PRO A 81 -29.21 12.96 3.93
C PRO A 81 -29.15 13.23 2.43
N VAL A 82 -29.53 12.25 1.62
CA VAL A 82 -29.80 12.43 0.20
C VAL A 82 -30.98 13.39 0.07
N THR A 83 -30.72 14.70 0.04
CA THR A 83 -31.69 15.69 -0.42
C THR A 83 -31.67 15.64 -1.94
N SER A 84 -32.53 14.79 -2.49
CA SER A 84 -32.88 14.75 -3.91
C SER A 84 -33.70 15.99 -4.27
N PRO A 85 -33.44 16.69 -5.39
CA PRO A 85 -34.43 17.57 -6.02
C PRO A 85 -35.54 16.79 -6.71
#